data_AF-A0A916HUR2-F1
#
_entry.id   AF-A0A916HUR2-F1
#
_cell.length_a   1.000
_cell.length_b   1.000
_cell.length_c   1.000
_cell.angle_alpha   90.00
_cell.angle_beta   90.00
_cell.angle_gamma   90.00
#
_symmetry.space_group_name_H-M   'P 1'
#
loop_
_entity.id
_entity.type
_entity.pdbx_description
1 polymer ?
#
loop_
_entity_poly.entity_id
_entity_poly.type
_entity_poly.pdbx_seq_one_letter_code
_entity_poly.pdbx_strand_id
1 'polypeptide(L)'
;ETTVTVRGQGRGGRNAEFLLALALALGGHPGIHAIACDTDGIDGSEDNAGALLAPDTLARARAAGLDARARLADNDAWGFFDTLDDLVVTGPTRTNVNDFRAILIDPRA
;
A
#
# COMPACT_ATOMS: atom_id res chain seq x y z
N GLU A 1 -0.10 -1.50 -15.86
CA GLU A 1 0.63 -2.39 -14.95
C GLU A 1 1.96 -1.74 -14.59
N THR A 2 2.21 -1.45 -13.31
CA THR A 2 3.49 -0.84 -12.89
C THR A 2 4.52 -1.90 -12.52
N THR A 3 5.80 -1.53 -12.54
CA THR A 3 6.89 -2.38 -12.04
C THR A 3 7.61 -1.68 -10.90
N VAL A 4 8.24 -2.49 -10.04
CA VAL A 4 9.10 -2.05 -8.94
C VAL A 4 10.51 -2.55 -9.23
N THR A 5 11.52 -1.70 -9.07
CA THR A 5 12.91 -2.11 -9.09
C THR A 5 13.33 -2.49 -7.68
N VAL A 6 13.41 -3.79 -7.41
CA VAL A 6 13.82 -4.33 -6.10
C VAL A 6 15.29 -4.02 -5.83
N ARG A 7 15.57 -3.49 -4.63
CA ARG A 7 16.90 -3.12 -4.11
C ARG A 7 17.13 -3.66 -2.70
N GLY A 8 16.07 -3.76 -1.90
CA GLY A 8 16.09 -4.27 -0.54
C GLY A 8 15.82 -5.77 -0.45
N GLN A 9 15.52 -6.22 0.77
CA GLN A 9 15.13 -7.61 1.08
C GLN A 9 13.71 -7.71 1.66
N GLY A 10 12.95 -6.62 1.57
CA GLY A 10 11.57 -6.53 2.04
C GLY A 10 10.59 -7.39 1.24
N ARG A 11 9.35 -7.41 1.74
CA ARG A 11 8.22 -8.10 1.12
C ARG A 11 7.25 -7.07 0.57
N GLY A 12 6.62 -7.36 -0.57
CA GLY A 12 5.73 -6.40 -1.19
C GLY A 12 5.34 -6.71 -2.61
N GLY A 13 4.52 -5.79 -3.12
CA GLY A 13 4.12 -5.72 -4.50
C GLY A 13 4.00 -4.29 -4.96
N ARG A 14 3.72 -4.15 -6.24
CA ARG A 14 3.68 -2.85 -6.93
C ARG A 14 2.57 -1.94 -6.42
N ASN A 15 1.45 -2.50 -5.96
CA ASN A 15 0.31 -1.72 -5.49
C ASN A 15 0.56 -1.22 -4.06
N ALA A 16 1.07 -2.07 -3.18
CA ALA A 16 1.53 -1.66 -1.85
C ALA A 16 2.67 -0.64 -1.93
N GLU A 17 3.67 -0.83 -2.79
CA GLU A 17 4.75 0.16 -2.97
C GLU A 17 4.24 1.50 -3.47
N PHE A 18 3.34 1.49 -4.46
CA PHE A 18 2.69 2.69 -4.94
C PHE A 18 1.97 3.43 -3.80
N LEU A 19 1.21 2.73 -2.96
CA LEU A 19 0.50 3.35 -1.84
C LEU A 19 1.43 3.87 -0.76
N LEU A 20 2.52 3.18 -0.44
CA LEU A 20 3.49 3.66 0.54
C LEU A 20 4.19 4.93 0.04
N ALA A 21 4.55 4.98 -1.24
CA ALA A 21 5.09 6.19 -1.87
C ALA A 21 4.05 7.33 -1.87
N LEU A 22 2.78 7.02 -2.17
CA LEU A 22 1.69 8.00 -2.12
C LEU A 22 1.47 8.54 -0.70
N ALA A 23 1.50 7.68 0.32
CA ALA A 23 1.37 8.07 1.72
C ALA A 23 2.43 9.11 2.10
N LEU A 24 3.70 8.84 1.73
CA LEU A 24 4.82 9.76 1.95
C LEU A 24 4.67 11.09 1.20
N ALA A 25 4.12 11.06 -0.02
CA ALA A 25 3.88 12.26 -0.81
C ALA A 25 2.73 13.11 -0.25
N LEU A 26 1.66 12.48 0.23
CA LEU A 26 0.49 13.15 0.80
C LEU A 26 0.72 13.68 2.21
N GLY A 27 1.65 13.09 2.96
CA GLY A 27 2.02 13.55 4.30
C GLY A 27 0.89 13.44 5.34
N GLY A 28 -0.11 12.59 5.10
CA GLY A 28 -1.27 12.42 5.99
C GLY A 28 -2.38 13.48 5.78
N HIS A 29 -2.60 13.92 4.54
CA HIS A 29 -3.66 14.87 4.21
C HIS A 29 -5.05 14.36 4.66
N PRO A 30 -5.81 15.13 5.48
CA PRO A 30 -7.03 14.67 6.16
C PRO A 30 -8.16 14.22 5.23
N GLY A 31 -8.27 14.79 4.03
CA GLY A 31 -9.31 14.45 3.06
C GLY A 31 -8.93 13.46 1.97
N ILE A 32 -7.81 12.76 2.07
CA ILE A 32 -7.38 11.86 0.99
C ILE A 32 -7.27 10.42 1.49
N HIS A 33 -7.98 9.54 0.82
CA HIS A 33 -7.91 8.10 1.00
C HIS A 33 -7.53 7.44 -0.33
N ALA A 34 -6.90 6.28 -0.29
CA ALA A 34 -6.61 5.54 -1.51
C ALA A 34 -6.67 4.02 -1.30
N ILE A 35 -6.88 3.31 -2.40
CA ILE A 35 -6.76 1.87 -2.51
C ILE A 35 -6.00 1.56 -3.80
N ALA A 36 -5.16 0.54 -3.74
CA ALA A 36 -4.49 -0.03 -4.91
C ALA A 36 -4.41 -1.54 -4.72
N CYS A 37 -4.93 -2.29 -5.69
CA CYS A 37 -4.96 -3.74 -5.67
C CYS A 37 -4.71 -4.34 -7.06
N ASP A 38 -4.13 -5.54 -7.10
CA ASP A 38 -4.18 -6.43 -8.25
C ASP A 38 -5.53 -7.14 -8.30
N THR A 39 -6.08 -7.25 -9.50
CA THR A 39 -7.40 -7.86 -9.72
C THR A 39 -7.36 -9.37 -9.70
N ASP A 40 -6.19 -10.01 -9.79
CA ASP A 40 -6.03 -11.46 -9.56
C ASP A 40 -5.98 -11.88 -8.09
N GLY A 41 -5.84 -10.90 -7.20
CA GLY A 41 -5.82 -11.08 -5.76
C GLY A 41 -4.43 -11.22 -5.16
N ILE A 42 -3.35 -11.04 -5.95
CA ILE A 42 -1.95 -11.20 -5.51
C ILE A 42 -1.11 -9.99 -5.93
N ASP A 43 -0.60 -9.23 -4.96
CA ASP A 43 0.30 -8.11 -5.17
C ASP A 43 1.74 -8.48 -4.81
N GLY A 44 2.44 -9.07 -5.78
CA GLY A 44 3.86 -9.36 -5.68
C GLY A 44 4.17 -10.65 -4.92
N SER A 45 4.89 -10.54 -3.79
CA SER A 45 5.49 -11.71 -3.12
C SER A 45 4.58 -12.40 -2.09
N GLU A 46 3.42 -11.82 -1.76
CA GLU A 46 2.56 -12.26 -0.65
C GLU A 46 1.10 -12.53 -1.08
N ASP A 47 0.22 -12.82 -0.13
CA ASP A 47 -1.16 -13.26 -0.33
C ASP A 47 -2.21 -12.13 -0.32
N ASN A 48 -1.78 -10.88 -0.19
CA ASN A 48 -2.65 -9.72 -0.29
C ASN A 48 -2.85 -9.32 -1.75
N ALA A 49 -4.03 -8.81 -2.08
CA ALA A 49 -4.31 -8.18 -3.36
C ALA A 49 -3.72 -6.77 -3.44
N GLY A 50 -3.43 -6.13 -2.31
CA GLY A 50 -2.99 -4.74 -2.25
C GLY A 50 -3.13 -4.17 -0.84
N ALA A 51 -3.41 -2.88 -0.72
CA ALA A 51 -3.58 -2.21 0.57
C ALA A 51 -4.57 -1.03 0.51
N LEU A 52 -4.90 -0.51 1.68
CA LEU A 52 -5.64 0.73 1.91
C LEU A 52 -4.71 1.82 2.45
N LEU A 53 -5.01 3.06 2.11
CA LEU A 53 -4.37 4.26 2.63
C LEU A 53 -5.43 5.18 3.23
N ALA A 54 -5.25 5.55 4.49
CA ALA A 54 -6.05 6.53 5.21
C ALA A 54 -5.19 7.73 5.64
N PRO A 55 -5.81 8.88 5.96
CA PRO A 55 -5.10 10.07 6.41
C PRO A 55 -4.20 9.85 7.64
N ASP A 56 -4.59 8.95 8.53
CA ASP A 56 -3.88 8.63 9.76
C ASP A 56 -2.83 7.52 9.60
N THR A 57 -2.71 6.87 8.44
CA THR A 57 -1.77 5.76 8.18
C THR A 57 -0.34 6.07 8.63
N LEU A 58 0.19 7.26 8.28
CA LEU A 58 1.54 7.65 8.72
C LEU A 58 1.65 7.90 10.22
N ALA A 59 0.58 8.38 10.86
CA ALA A 59 0.55 8.57 12.31
C ALA A 59 0.53 7.22 13.05
N ARG A 60 -0.31 6.28 12.59
CA ARG A 60 -0.35 4.91 13.10
C ARG A 60 0.99 4.19 12.92
N ALA A 61 1.61 4.33 11.75
CA ALA A 61 2.95 3.80 11.49
C ALA A 61 4.00 4.30 12.49
N ARG A 62 4.06 5.61 12.73
CA ARG A 62 4.98 6.18 13.72
C ARG A 62 4.69 5.67 15.13
N ALA A 63 3.41 5.56 15.51
CA ALA A 63 3.01 5.02 16.81
C ALA A 63 3.42 3.54 16.98
N ALA A 64 3.45 2.77 15.88
CA ALA A 64 3.93 1.39 15.84
C ALA A 64 5.47 1.27 15.70
N GLY A 65 6.21 2.38 15.71
CA GLY A 65 7.67 2.38 15.57
C GLY A 65 8.18 2.12 14.15
N LEU A 66 7.34 2.28 13.14
CA LEU A 66 7.71 2.11 11.74
C LEU A 66 8.22 3.41 11.12
N ASP A 67 9.30 3.29 10.34
CA ASP A 67 9.76 4.35 9.43
C ASP A 67 9.30 4.02 8.00
N ALA A 68 8.29 4.75 7.52
CA ALA A 68 7.73 4.60 6.18
C ALA A 68 8.76 4.78 5.06
N ARG A 69 9.73 5.69 5.22
CA ARG A 69 10.78 5.93 4.20
C ARG A 69 11.77 4.78 4.17
N ALA A 70 12.16 4.27 5.35
CA ALA A 70 13.03 3.11 5.45
C ALA A 70 12.37 1.86 4.84
N ARG A 71 11.08 1.62 5.13
CA ARG A 71 10.33 0.50 4.56
C ARG A 71 10.22 0.59 3.04
N LEU A 72 9.94 1.78 2.50
CA LEU A 72 9.91 1.97 1.05
C LEU A 72 11.30 1.74 0.42
N ALA A 73 12.37 2.21 1.05
CA ALA A 73 13.73 2.03 0.55
C ALA A 73 14.19 0.56 0.56
N ASP A 74 13.65 -0.25 1.47
CA ASP A 74 13.93 -1.70 1.58
C ASP A 74 12.93 -2.56 0.77
N ASN A 75 12.03 -1.94 0.00
CA ASN A 75 10.95 -2.64 -0.72
C ASN A 75 10.03 -3.47 0.22
N ASP A 76 9.84 -3.03 1.46
CA ASP A 76 9.04 -3.69 2.49
C ASP A 76 7.67 -3.03 2.69
N ALA A 77 6.94 -2.80 1.60
CA ALA A 77 5.60 -2.20 1.67
C ALA A 77 4.57 -3.16 2.28
N TRP A 78 4.71 -4.46 2.08
CA TRP A 78 3.84 -5.45 2.72
C TRP A 78 3.98 -5.38 4.24
N GLY A 79 5.21 -5.43 4.77
CA GLY A 79 5.43 -5.39 6.22
C GLY A 79 4.93 -4.10 6.87
N PHE A 80 4.98 -2.98 6.12
CA PHE A 80 4.39 -1.71 6.55
C PHE A 80 2.86 -1.80 6.72
N PHE A 81 2.13 -2.24 5.70
CA PHE A 81 0.66 -2.29 5.74
C PHE A 81 0.13 -3.46 6.59
N ASP A 82 0.86 -4.57 6.68
CA ASP A 82 0.55 -5.70 7.56
C ASP A 82 0.53 -5.29 9.03
N THR A 83 1.58 -4.60 9.48
CA THR A 83 1.67 -4.08 10.86
C THR A 83 0.51 -3.14 11.23
N LEU A 84 -0.10 -2.51 10.22
CA LEU A 84 -1.20 -1.56 10.38
C LEU A 84 -2.58 -2.18 10.17
N ASP A 85 -2.67 -3.47 9.83
CA ASP A 85 -3.91 -4.14 9.45
C ASP A 85 -4.64 -3.44 8.28
N ASP A 86 -3.87 -2.92 7.33
CA ASP A 86 -4.36 -2.15 6.18
C ASP A 86 -4.25 -2.93 4.84
N LEU A 87 -3.87 -4.21 4.90
CA LEU A 87 -3.79 -5.05 3.71
C LEU A 87 -5.19 -5.40 3.18
N VAL A 88 -5.33 -5.44 1.86
CA VAL A 88 -6.53 -5.95 1.20
C VAL A 88 -6.29 -7.40 0.84
N VAL A 89 -6.95 -8.33 1.53
CA VAL A 89 -6.85 -9.77 1.27
C VAL A 89 -8.15 -10.27 0.68
N THR A 90 -8.15 -10.56 -0.62
CA THR A 90 -9.33 -11.09 -1.33
C THR A 90 -9.29 -12.61 -1.48
N GLY A 91 -8.09 -13.21 -1.36
CA GLY A 91 -7.79 -14.51 -1.95
C GLY A 91 -7.82 -14.47 -3.49
N PRO A 92 -7.62 -15.62 -4.17
CA PRO A 92 -7.56 -15.68 -5.62
C PRO A 92 -8.93 -15.38 -6.24
N THR A 93 -9.02 -14.32 -7.02
CA THR A 93 -10.28 -13.86 -7.64
C THR A 93 -10.62 -14.66 -8.91
N ARG A 94 -9.64 -15.39 -9.46
CA ARG A 94 -9.72 -16.18 -10.70
C ARG A 94 -10.02 -15.35 -11.96
N THR A 95 -9.71 -14.07 -11.94
CA THR A 95 -9.71 -13.18 -13.10
C THR A 95 -8.50 -12.25 -13.01
N ASN A 96 -8.01 -11.73 -14.12
CA ASN A 96 -6.93 -10.75 -14.10
C ASN A 96 -7.14 -9.71 -15.21
N VAL A 97 -7.34 -8.46 -14.81
CA VAL A 97 -7.37 -7.27 -15.67
C VAL A 97 -6.32 -6.23 -15.22
N ASN A 98 -5.24 -6.69 -14.59
CA ASN A 98 -4.15 -5.95 -13.96
C ASN A 98 -4.55 -5.17 -12.70
N ASP A 99 -3.90 -4.02 -12.47
CA ASP A 99 -4.08 -3.16 -11.30
C ASP A 99 -5.39 -2.36 -11.34
N PHE A 100 -6.08 -2.29 -10.21
CA PHE A 100 -7.12 -1.31 -9.91
C PHE A 100 -6.64 -0.32 -8.85
N ARG A 101 -6.85 0.98 -9.09
CA ARG A 101 -6.49 2.05 -8.15
C ARG A 101 -7.59 3.09 -8.07
N ALA A 102 -7.94 3.51 -6.87
CA ALA A 102 -8.86 4.61 -6.63
C ALA A 102 -8.33 5.53 -5.55
N ILE A 103 -8.47 6.83 -5.76
CA ILE A 103 -8.13 7.87 -4.79
C ILE A 103 -9.41 8.68 -4.54
N LEU A 104 -9.84 8.71 -3.29
CA LEU A 104 -10.96 9.53 -2.85
C LEU A 104 -10.41 10.83 -2.26
N ILE A 105 -10.93 11.94 -2.77
CA ILE A 105 -10.67 13.28 -2.23
C ILE A 105 -12.00 13.78 -1.65
N ASP A 106 -12.10 13.81 -0.32
CA ASP A 106 -13.24 14.39 0.38
C ASP A 106 -12.95 15.87 0.68
N PRO A 107 -13.64 16.82 0.02
CA PRO A 107 -13.45 18.25 0.25
C PRO A 107 -13.99 18.74 1.60
N ARG A 108 -14.61 17.86 2.42
CA ARG A 108 -15.26 18.21 3.70
C ARG A 108 -14.47 17.78 4.94
N ALA A 109 -13.33 17.11 4.75
CA ALA A 109 -12.47 16.61 5.82
C ALA A 109 -11.49 17.64 6.38
#